data_AF-A0AB73T566-F1
#
_entry.id   AF-A0AB73T566-F1
#
_cell.length_a   1.000
_cell.length_b   1.000
_cell.length_c   1.000
_cell.angle_alpha   90.00
_cell.angle_beta   90.00
_cell.angle_gamma   90.00
#
_symmetry.space_group_name_H-M   'P 1'
#
loop_
_entity.id
_entity.type
_entity.pdbx_description
1 polymer ?
#
loop_
_entity_poly.entity_id
_entity_poly.type
_entity_poly.pdbx_seq_one_letter_code
_entity_poly.pdbx_strand_id
1 'polypeptide(L)'
;MIINDLLKQAHMTRYRLAEQAGIPHATLSDICNGKTKLEKCSAETVYKLAKALGVTMELLAEDGIRQTERECAYEYGLPEYLQHDLDAYKDGLRKKSSLLDCYWGELYGSINLAEISDGVITPEHADYLRKKYLWGRNP
;
A
#
# COMPACT_ATOMS: atom_id res chain seq x y z
N MET A 1 8.99 9.62 -3.24
CA MET A 1 7.70 9.72 -3.95
C MET A 1 7.92 10.63 -5.14
N ILE A 2 7.58 10.15 -6.34
CA ILE A 2 7.89 10.81 -7.62
C ILE A 2 7.46 12.29 -7.69
N ILE A 3 6.31 12.64 -7.10
CA ILE A 3 5.82 14.02 -7.04
C ILE A 3 6.84 14.97 -6.37
N ASN A 4 7.47 14.54 -5.27
CA ASN A 4 8.44 15.39 -4.57
C ASN A 4 9.71 15.63 -5.41
N ASP A 5 10.08 14.68 -6.27
CA ASP A 5 11.26 14.79 -7.12
C ASP A 5 10.96 15.64 -8.36
N LEU A 6 9.77 15.51 -8.95
CA LEU A 6 9.27 16.40 -10.02
C LEU A 6 9.16 17.85 -9.54
N LEU A 7 8.69 18.08 -8.30
CA LEU A 7 8.65 19.41 -7.70
C LEU A 7 10.05 20.04 -7.58
N LYS A 8 11.06 19.26 -7.20
CA LYS A 8 12.45 19.74 -7.14
C LYS A 8 12.98 20.10 -8.53
N GLN A 9 12.75 19.26 -9.52
CA GLN A 9 13.17 19.49 -10.91
C GLN A 9 12.50 20.73 -11.51
N ALA A 10 11.22 20.96 -11.22
CA ALA A 10 10.45 22.11 -11.68
C ALA A 10 10.65 23.39 -10.83
N HIS A 11 11.51 23.35 -9.80
CA HIS A 11 11.66 24.43 -8.81
C HIS A 11 10.31 24.94 -8.27
N MET A 12 9.40 24.01 -8.00
CA MET A 12 8.02 24.27 -7.65
C MET A 12 7.74 23.84 -6.20
N THR A 13 6.97 24.65 -5.47
CA THR A 13 6.52 24.28 -4.11
C THR A 13 5.24 23.45 -4.18
N ARG A 14 4.99 22.63 -3.14
CA ARG A 14 3.70 21.94 -2.99
C ARG A 14 2.52 22.92 -3.02
N TYR A 15 2.68 24.08 -2.39
CA TYR A 15 1.66 25.13 -2.42
C TYR A 15 1.33 25.54 -3.86
N ARG A 16 2.35 25.90 -4.64
CA ARG A 16 2.17 26.33 -6.04
C ARG A 16 1.56 25.23 -6.91
N LEU A 17 1.94 23.97 -6.70
CA LEU A 17 1.34 22.84 -7.41
C LEU A 17 -0.16 22.69 -7.12
N ALA A 18 -0.57 22.81 -5.86
CA ALA A 18 -1.98 22.72 -5.48
C ALA A 18 -2.82 23.83 -6.12
N GLU A 19 -2.30 25.07 -6.14
CA GLU A 19 -2.95 26.19 -6.83
C GLU A 19 -3.07 25.93 -8.34
N GLN A 20 -1.98 25.52 -9.00
CA GLN A 20 -1.97 25.27 -10.44
C GLN A 20 -2.84 24.08 -10.85
N ALA A 21 -2.89 23.03 -10.04
CA ALA A 21 -3.75 21.87 -10.27
C ALA A 21 -5.21 22.13 -9.88
N GLY A 22 -5.50 23.20 -9.14
CA GLY A 22 -6.84 23.50 -8.63
C GLY A 22 -7.35 22.42 -7.67
N ILE A 23 -6.47 21.92 -6.78
CA ILE A 23 -6.82 20.92 -5.76
C ILE A 23 -6.56 21.47 -4.35
N PRO A 24 -7.31 21.02 -3.32
CA PRO A 24 -7.06 21.47 -1.95
C PRO A 24 -5.64 21.13 -1.47
N HIS A 25 -4.99 22.06 -0.76
CA HIS A 25 -3.66 21.83 -0.18
C HIS A 25 -3.61 20.63 0.76
N ALA A 26 -4.68 20.40 1.52
CA ALA A 26 -4.80 19.23 2.39
C ALA A 26 -4.70 17.93 1.58
N THR A 27 -5.43 17.84 0.47
CA THR A 27 -5.39 16.69 -0.45
C THR A 27 -3.98 16.48 -1.01
N LEU A 28 -3.32 17.53 -1.51
CA LEU A 28 -1.95 17.40 -2.02
C LEU A 28 -0.98 16.98 -0.91
N SER A 29 -1.13 17.50 0.30
CA SER A 29 -0.28 17.15 1.44
C SER A 29 -0.44 15.68 1.81
N ASP A 30 -1.67 15.18 1.88
CA ASP A 30 -1.94 13.77 2.20
C ASP A 30 -1.38 12.83 1.12
N ILE A 31 -1.47 13.21 -0.15
CA ILE A 31 -0.81 12.51 -1.26
C ILE A 31 0.71 12.52 -1.09
N CYS A 32 1.33 13.71 -0.96
CA CYS A 32 2.79 13.86 -0.89
C CYS A 32 3.44 13.20 0.35
N ASN A 33 2.67 12.99 1.40
CA ASN A 33 3.08 12.33 2.64
C ASN A 33 2.68 10.85 2.68
N GLY A 34 2.06 10.31 1.61
CA GLY A 34 1.71 8.90 1.49
C GLY A 34 0.49 8.45 2.30
N LYS A 35 -0.27 9.37 2.91
CA LYS A 35 -1.55 9.06 3.57
C LYS A 35 -2.62 8.67 2.57
N THR A 36 -2.57 9.26 1.38
CA THR A 36 -3.42 8.91 0.24
C THR A 36 -2.57 8.35 -0.89
N LYS A 37 -2.88 7.11 -1.28
CA LYS A 37 -2.30 6.44 -2.45
C LYS A 37 -2.78 7.14 -3.73
N LEU A 38 -1.87 7.60 -4.58
CA LEU A 38 -2.20 8.38 -5.77
C LEU A 38 -3.02 7.56 -6.78
N GLU A 39 -2.71 6.27 -6.91
CA GLU A 39 -3.40 5.28 -7.71
C GLU A 39 -4.84 5.01 -7.24
N LYS A 40 -5.22 5.48 -6.05
CA LYS A 40 -6.59 5.42 -5.52
C LYS A 40 -7.33 6.77 -5.60
N CYS A 41 -6.68 7.83 -6.06
CA CYS A 41 -7.33 9.11 -6.28
C CYS A 41 -8.27 9.04 -7.50
N SER A 42 -9.21 9.98 -7.59
CA SER A 42 -10.03 10.11 -8.79
C SER A 42 -9.15 10.38 -10.02
N ALA A 43 -9.53 9.85 -11.17
CA ALA A 43 -8.84 10.11 -12.44
C ALA A 43 -8.69 11.62 -12.70
N GLU A 44 -9.68 12.43 -12.31
CA GLU A 44 -9.62 13.88 -12.39
C GLU A 44 -8.47 14.48 -11.56
N THR A 45 -8.24 13.99 -10.34
CA THR A 45 -7.16 14.48 -9.47
C THR A 45 -5.80 14.14 -10.07
N VAL A 46 -5.62 12.90 -10.54
CA VAL A 46 -4.38 12.45 -11.18
C VAL A 46 -4.11 13.26 -12.45
N TYR A 47 -5.13 13.48 -13.27
CA TYR A 47 -5.05 14.30 -14.47
C TYR A 47 -4.65 15.76 -14.17
N LYS A 48 -5.30 16.39 -13.19
CA LYS A 48 -4.98 17.78 -12.78
C LYS A 48 -3.53 17.92 -12.32
N LEU A 49 -3.04 16.97 -11.53
CA LEU A 49 -1.65 16.93 -11.08
C LEU A 49 -0.67 16.72 -12.24
N ALA A 50 -0.94 15.73 -13.10
CA ALA A 50 -0.12 15.44 -14.28
C ALA A 50 -0.01 16.66 -15.19
N LYS A 51 -1.15 17.31 -15.47
CA LYS A 51 -1.23 18.53 -16.27
C LYS A 51 -0.43 19.69 -15.65
N ALA A 52 -0.55 19.92 -14.35
CA ALA A 52 0.18 20.99 -13.67
C ALA A 52 1.70 20.74 -13.62
N LEU A 53 2.12 19.48 -13.54
CA LEU A 53 3.53 19.07 -13.56
C LEU A 53 4.11 18.91 -14.97
N GLY A 54 3.27 18.97 -16.02
CA GLY A 54 3.70 18.77 -17.40
C GLY A 54 4.15 17.34 -17.72
N VAL A 55 3.60 16.34 -17.02
CA VAL A 55 3.92 14.92 -17.19
C VAL A 55 2.68 14.10 -17.55
N THR A 56 2.87 12.83 -17.92
CA THR A 56 1.74 11.92 -18.16
C THR A 56 1.14 11.42 -16.84
N MET A 57 -0.14 11.04 -16.85
CA MET A 57 -0.76 10.39 -15.68
C MET A 57 -0.10 9.06 -15.34
N GLU A 58 0.36 8.34 -16.37
CA GLU A 58 1.06 7.07 -16.24
C GLU A 58 2.32 7.20 -15.39
N LEU A 59 3.18 8.17 -15.70
CA LEU A 59 4.40 8.43 -14.93
C LEU A 59 4.11 8.64 -13.44
N LEU A 60 3.02 9.36 -13.12
CA LEU A 60 2.65 9.62 -11.73
C LEU A 60 2.13 8.37 -11.00
N ALA A 61 1.38 7.51 -11.69
CA ALA A 61 0.66 6.40 -11.08
C ALA A 61 1.40 5.06 -11.15
N GLU A 62 2.35 4.89 -12.08
CA GLU A 62 3.00 3.60 -12.39
C GLU A 62 3.55 2.88 -11.16
N ASP A 63 4.38 3.55 -10.35
CA ASP A 63 4.97 2.96 -9.15
C ASP A 63 3.90 2.54 -8.13
N GLY A 64 2.86 3.34 -7.97
CA GLY A 64 1.75 3.06 -7.04
C GLY A 64 0.89 1.88 -7.50
N ILE A 65 0.62 1.81 -8.82
CA ILE A 65 -0.09 0.69 -9.44
C ILE A 65 0.71 -0.60 -9.27
N ARG A 66 1.98 -0.61 -9.67
CA ARG A 66 2.87 -1.79 -9.55
C ARG A 66 3.01 -2.26 -8.11
N GLN A 67 3.15 -1.32 -7.17
CA GLN A 67 3.20 -1.64 -5.76
C GLN A 67 1.88 -2.27 -5.29
N THR A 68 0.73 -1.70 -5.66
CA THR A 68 -0.60 -2.23 -5.31
C THR A 68 -0.83 -3.62 -5.93
N GLU A 69 -0.42 -3.84 -7.17
CA GLU A 69 -0.48 -5.15 -7.83
C GLU A 69 0.38 -6.19 -7.09
N ARG A 70 1.60 -5.81 -6.68
CA ARG A 70 2.46 -6.67 -5.88
C ARG A 70 1.86 -7.00 -4.51
N GLU A 71 1.27 -6.01 -3.85
CA GLU A 71 0.53 -6.22 -2.60
C GLU A 71 -0.62 -7.22 -2.81
N CYS A 72 -1.40 -7.06 -3.87
CA CYS A 72 -2.49 -7.98 -4.20
C CYS A 72 -1.98 -9.40 -4.51
N ALA A 73 -0.90 -9.54 -5.29
CA ALA A 73 -0.30 -10.84 -5.59
C ALA A 73 0.18 -11.58 -4.34
N TYR A 74 0.51 -10.85 -3.26
CA TYR A 74 0.96 -11.45 -2.01
C TYR A 74 -0.15 -11.69 -0.98
N GLU A 75 -1.35 -11.17 -1.18
CA GLU A 75 -2.46 -11.30 -0.23
C GLU A 75 -3.62 -12.17 -0.69
N TYR A 76 -3.61 -12.54 -1.97
CA TYR A 76 -4.69 -13.29 -2.62
C TYR A 76 -4.14 -14.45 -3.44
N GLY A 77 -4.94 -15.51 -3.59
CA GLY A 77 -4.51 -16.73 -4.27
C GLY A 77 -3.49 -17.54 -3.48
N LEU A 78 -3.46 -17.34 -2.15
CA LEU A 78 -2.64 -18.11 -1.23
C LEU A 78 -3.22 -19.54 -1.08
N PRO A 79 -2.43 -20.51 -0.60
CA PRO A 79 -2.96 -21.79 -0.15
C PRO A 79 -4.15 -21.59 0.79
N GLU A 80 -5.15 -22.46 0.69
CA GLU A 80 -6.44 -22.29 1.39
C GLU A 80 -6.26 -22.03 2.90
N TYR A 81 -5.37 -22.77 3.56
CA TYR A 81 -5.06 -22.60 4.98
C TYR A 81 -4.48 -21.20 5.29
N LEU A 82 -3.55 -20.72 4.47
CA LEU A 82 -2.90 -19.43 4.69
C LEU A 82 -3.85 -18.28 4.38
N GLN A 83 -4.66 -18.41 3.32
CA GLN A 83 -5.69 -17.42 3.01
C GLN A 83 -6.71 -17.32 4.15
N HIS A 84 -7.15 -18.47 4.67
CA HIS A 84 -8.08 -18.54 5.79
C HIS A 84 -7.54 -17.80 7.02
N ASP A 85 -6.31 -18.10 7.44
CA ASP A 85 -5.72 -17.49 8.64
C ASP A 85 -5.45 -16.00 8.44
N LEU A 86 -5.04 -15.60 7.23
CA LEU A 86 -4.86 -14.19 6.89
C LEU A 86 -6.18 -13.41 6.99
N ASP A 87 -7.27 -13.98 6.47
CA ASP A 87 -8.59 -13.37 6.50
C ASP A 87 -9.17 -13.34 7.92
N ALA A 88 -8.96 -14.40 8.71
CA ALA A 88 -9.34 -14.46 10.13
C ALA A 88 -8.62 -13.39 10.94
N TYR A 89 -7.31 -13.22 10.75
CA TYR A 89 -6.53 -12.16 11.40
C TYR A 89 -7.01 -10.75 11.00
N LYS A 90 -7.25 -10.51 9.70
CA LYS A 90 -7.80 -9.25 9.18
C LYS A 90 -9.17 -8.93 9.79
N ASP A 91 -10.06 -9.92 9.91
CA ASP A 91 -11.37 -9.77 10.57
C ASP A 91 -11.22 -9.51 12.08
N GLY A 92 -10.32 -10.23 12.75
CA GLY A 92 -9.99 -10.03 14.16
C GLY A 92 -9.52 -8.60 14.46
N LEU A 93 -8.66 -8.03 13.61
CA LEU A 93 -8.21 -6.63 13.71
C LEU A 93 -9.37 -5.65 13.54
N ARG A 94 -10.22 -5.86 12.54
CA ARG A 94 -11.39 -5.02 12.27
C ARG A 94 -12.38 -5.02 13.45
N LYS A 95 -12.63 -6.20 14.01
CA LYS A 95 -13.57 -6.39 15.12
C LYS A 95 -12.97 -6.09 16.51
N LYS A 96 -11.67 -5.79 16.58
CA LYS A 96 -10.92 -5.67 17.85
C LYS A 96 -11.14 -6.90 18.74
N SER A 97 -11.05 -8.08 18.14
CA SER A 97 -11.28 -9.35 18.83
C SER A 97 -10.34 -9.50 20.02
N SER A 98 -10.85 -10.08 21.11
CA SER A 98 -10.03 -10.46 22.26
C SER A 98 -9.11 -11.65 21.98
N LEU A 99 -9.30 -12.35 20.86
CA LEU A 99 -8.52 -13.53 20.44
C LEU A 99 -7.43 -13.18 19.39
N LEU A 100 -7.00 -11.92 19.36
CA LEU A 100 -6.02 -11.46 18.37
C LEU A 100 -4.67 -12.17 18.48
N ASP A 101 -4.27 -12.57 19.68
CA ASP A 101 -3.08 -13.36 19.95
C ASP A 101 -3.17 -14.78 19.35
N CYS A 102 -4.34 -15.42 19.44
CA CYS A 102 -4.59 -16.71 18.81
C CYS A 102 -4.48 -16.60 17.28
N TYR A 103 -5.20 -15.65 16.66
CA TYR A 103 -5.15 -15.44 15.22
C TYR A 103 -3.76 -15.04 14.73
N TRP A 104 -2.99 -14.31 15.55
CA TRP A 104 -1.60 -13.98 15.25
C TRP A 104 -0.74 -15.25 15.18
N GLY A 105 -0.92 -16.17 16.14
CA GLY A 105 -0.20 -17.44 16.19
C GLY A 105 -0.53 -18.36 15.02
N GLU A 106 -1.81 -18.47 14.67
CA GLU A 106 -2.30 -19.22 13.50
C GLU A 106 -1.68 -18.68 12.21
N LEU A 107 -1.81 -17.37 11.96
CA LEU A 107 -1.25 -16.74 10.78
C LEU A 107 0.28 -16.87 10.71
N TYR A 108 0.99 -16.69 11.83
CA TYR A 108 2.44 -16.88 11.88
C TYR A 108 2.84 -18.33 11.52
N GLY A 109 2.11 -19.31 12.07
CA GLY A 109 2.30 -20.73 11.77
C GLY A 109 2.07 -21.05 10.30
N SER A 110 0.97 -20.57 9.73
CA SER A 110 0.63 -20.79 8.32
C SER A 110 1.60 -20.13 7.35
N ILE A 111 2.12 -18.94 7.67
CA ILE A 111 3.18 -18.31 6.85
C ILE A 111 4.44 -19.19 6.86
N ASN A 112 4.86 -19.68 8.04
CA ASN A 112 6.04 -20.54 8.14
C ASN A 112 5.85 -21.87 7.41
N LEU A 113 4.66 -22.48 7.52
CA LEU A 113 4.34 -23.72 6.82
C LEU A 113 4.45 -23.51 5.30
N ALA A 114 3.85 -22.44 4.79
CA ALA A 114 3.87 -22.09 3.37
C ALA A 114 5.28 -21.79 2.83
N GLU A 115 6.14 -21.14 3.63
CA GLU A 115 7.52 -20.81 3.24
C GLU A 115 8.47 -22.00 3.36
N ILE A 116 8.47 -22.70 4.51
CA ILE A 116 9.53 -23.63 4.89
C ILE A 116 9.19 -25.07 4.48
N SER A 117 7.97 -25.52 4.77
CA SER A 117 7.57 -26.91 4.56
C SER A 117 7.04 -27.12 3.15
N ASP A 118 6.09 -26.29 2.72
CA ASP A 118 5.42 -26.43 1.43
C ASP A 118 6.20 -25.74 0.30
N GLY A 119 6.96 -24.69 0.62
CA GLY A 119 7.73 -23.91 -0.36
C GLY A 119 6.86 -23.22 -1.42
N VAL A 120 5.58 -22.97 -1.10
CA VAL A 120 4.57 -22.41 -2.02
C VAL A 120 4.56 -20.89 -2.05
N ILE A 121 5.23 -20.25 -1.08
CA ILE A 121 5.53 -18.81 -1.11
C ILE A 121 7.03 -18.58 -0.96
N THR A 122 7.53 -17.50 -1.54
CA THR A 122 8.95 -17.11 -1.45
C THR A 122 9.27 -16.48 -0.08
N PRO A 123 10.54 -16.46 0.34
CA PRO A 123 10.95 -15.73 1.53
C PRO A 123 10.53 -14.26 1.49
N GLU A 124 10.64 -13.59 0.34
CA GLU A 124 10.22 -12.20 0.18
C GLU A 124 8.71 -12.00 0.38
N HIS A 125 7.90 -12.96 -0.05
CA HIS A 125 6.45 -12.96 0.12
C HIS A 125 6.09 -13.20 1.60
N ALA A 126 6.71 -14.19 2.24
CA ALA A 126 6.53 -14.46 3.66
C ALA A 126 6.91 -13.23 4.51
N ASP A 127 8.05 -12.60 4.21
CA ASP A 127 8.51 -11.37 4.84
C ASP A 127 7.52 -10.21 4.68
N TYR A 128 6.94 -10.07 3.50
CA TYR A 128 5.91 -9.06 3.24
C TYR A 128 4.70 -9.27 4.16
N LEU A 129 4.17 -10.50 4.25
CA LEU A 129 3.02 -10.81 5.10
C LEU A 129 3.32 -10.55 6.58
N ARG A 130 4.48 -10.98 7.07
CA ARG A 130 4.90 -10.75 8.46
C ARG A 130 5.07 -9.26 8.77
N LYS A 131 5.77 -8.51 7.91
CA LYS A 131 5.96 -7.06 8.09
C LYS A 131 4.64 -6.32 8.11
N LYS A 132 3.70 -6.67 7.21
CA LYS A 132 2.43 -5.97 7.08
C LYS A 132 1.44 -6.30 8.19
N TYR A 133 1.37 -7.56 8.62
CA TYR A 133 0.31 -8.02 9.52
C TYR A 133 0.80 -8.32 10.94
N LEU A 134 1.99 -8.90 11.09
CA LEU A 134 2.42 -9.46 12.38
C LEU A 134 3.38 -8.56 13.15
N TRP A 135 4.19 -7.77 12.44
CA TRP A 135 5.24 -6.93 13.04
C TRP A 135 4.94 -5.43 12.94
N GLY A 136 4.00 -5.05 12.08
CA GLY A 136 3.68 -3.66 11.74
C GLY A 136 2.52 -3.07 12.52
N ARG A 137 2.58 -3.08 13.87
CA ARG A 137 1.84 -2.17 14.77
C ARG A 137 2.31 -2.39 16.23
N ASN A 138 3.48 -1.86 16.56
CA ASN A 138 3.70 -1.40 17.93
C ASN A 138 2.97 -0.05 18.04
N PRO A 139 2.07 0.16 19.03
CA PRO A 139 1.47 1.46 19.29
C PRO A 139 2.53 2.54 19.61
#